data_AF-A0A150PXC8-F1
#
_entry.id   AF-A0A150PXC8-F1
#
_cell.length_a   1.000
_cell.length_b   1.000
_cell.length_c   1.000
_cell.angle_alpha   90.00
_cell.angle_beta   90.00
_cell.angle_gamma   90.00
#
_symmetry.space_group_name_H-M   'P 1'
#
loop_
_entity.id
_entity.type
_entity.pdbx_description
1 polymer ?
#
loop_
_entity_poly.entity_id
_entity_poly.type
_entity_poly.pdbx_seq_one_letter_code
_entity_poly.pdbx_strand_id
1 'polypeptide(L)'
;MTPERTCAVASLGELCELPGDPVAIERVVGLLADGRLLAIERGSDRAGGTVEIVHESLIERWPTLKRWLDESEEDAVFLDRLRAAARLWDSSHRAADMLWRGKVAEEARGFRRRYRREMPERERLFLEEVLRLADDKQRRRRRLVTGVIAALLLLMVSGTGFVKATHQNWLIMGQNEDMWRAIASAAEARSAADKARRESEAQLVLAELMLRDAVEDRERAEVEAERAQLAAIEARKAEVKARKVVEEAARRRRMRSGPYEIATER
;
A
#
# COMPACT_ATOMS: atom_id res chain seq x y z
N MET A 1 79.13 10.22 -32.90
CA MET A 1 78.00 9.52 -32.27
C MET A 1 76.74 10.01 -32.95
N THR A 2 75.99 9.07 -33.53
CA THR A 2 74.85 9.32 -34.41
C THR A 2 73.67 9.92 -33.65
N PRO A 3 73.05 11.02 -34.13
CA PRO A 3 71.93 11.65 -33.46
C PRO A 3 70.64 10.93 -33.87
N GLU A 4 70.17 9.99 -33.06
CA GLU A 4 68.82 9.44 -33.24
C GLU A 4 67.77 10.45 -32.74
N ARG A 5 67.37 11.34 -33.66
CA ARG A 5 66.00 11.74 -34.00
C ARG A 5 64.94 11.93 -32.89
N THR A 6 65.25 12.66 -31.83
CA THR A 6 64.23 13.26 -30.94
C THR A 6 64.51 14.73 -30.59
N CYS A 7 65.21 15.48 -31.45
CA CYS A 7 65.24 16.94 -31.31
C CYS A 7 63.84 17.47 -31.65
N ALA A 8 63.11 17.99 -30.66
CA ALA A 8 61.91 18.76 -30.92
C ALA A 8 62.32 20.05 -31.64
N VAL A 9 61.99 20.13 -32.92
CA VAL A 9 62.29 21.27 -33.80
C VAL A 9 60.99 22.04 -34.01
N ALA A 10 61.00 23.34 -33.70
CA ALA A 10 59.86 24.23 -33.94
C ALA A 10 60.33 25.53 -34.60
N SER A 11 59.51 26.15 -35.45
CA SER A 11 59.83 27.47 -35.98
C SER A 11 59.48 28.58 -34.99
N LEU A 12 60.25 29.67 -34.98
CA LEU A 12 59.95 30.83 -34.12
C LEU A 12 58.59 31.45 -34.48
N GLY A 13 58.19 31.36 -35.76
CA GLY A 13 56.88 31.80 -36.24
C GLY A 13 55.74 30.99 -35.62
N GLU A 14 55.80 29.65 -35.65
CA GLU A 14 54.80 28.78 -35.02
C GLU A 14 54.69 29.00 -33.51
N LEU A 15 55.82 29.28 -32.84
CA LEU A 15 55.80 29.60 -31.40
C LEU A 15 55.03 30.89 -31.11
N CYS A 16 55.11 31.90 -31.98
CA CYS A 16 54.40 33.16 -31.81
C CYS A 16 52.89 33.07 -32.13
N GLU A 17 52.46 32.03 -32.86
CA GLU A 17 51.05 31.72 -33.10
C GLU A 17 50.38 31.00 -31.91
N LEU A 18 51.15 30.55 -30.92
CA LEU A 18 50.61 29.98 -29.70
C LEU A 18 49.76 31.00 -28.94
N PRO A 19 48.66 30.57 -28.28
CA PRO A 19 47.82 31.47 -27.51
C PRO A 19 48.62 32.15 -26.39
N GLY A 20 48.80 33.47 -26.50
CA GLY A 20 49.60 34.28 -25.60
C GLY A 20 49.99 35.63 -26.20
N ASP A 21 50.80 36.41 -25.48
CA ASP A 21 51.43 37.62 -26.01
C ASP A 21 52.69 37.22 -26.81
N PRO A 22 52.74 37.44 -28.14
CA PRO A 22 53.90 37.07 -28.96
C PRO A 22 55.21 37.68 -28.47
N VAL A 23 55.18 38.91 -27.94
CA VAL A 23 56.38 39.60 -27.43
C VAL A 23 56.90 38.92 -26.16
N ALA A 24 55.99 38.43 -25.31
CA ALA A 24 56.36 37.66 -24.13
C ALA A 24 56.97 36.30 -24.52
N ILE A 25 56.42 35.64 -25.55
CA ILE A 25 56.92 34.36 -26.06
C ILE A 25 58.34 34.53 -26.62
N GLU A 26 58.56 35.51 -27.49
CA GLU A 26 59.90 35.81 -28.03
C GLU A 26 60.92 36.10 -26.92
N ARG A 27 60.52 36.86 -25.89
CA ARG A 27 61.38 37.16 -24.74
C ARG A 27 61.77 35.91 -23.96
N VAL A 28 60.82 35.01 -23.72
CA VAL A 28 61.08 33.73 -23.03
C VAL A 28 62.00 32.85 -23.88
N VAL A 29 61.77 32.75 -25.19
CA VAL A 29 62.64 32.01 -26.11
C VAL A 29 64.07 32.58 -26.09
N GLY A 30 64.21 33.91 -26.10
CA GLY A 30 65.50 34.58 -25.97
C GLY A 30 66.23 34.25 -24.67
N LEU A 31 65.54 34.32 -23.52
CA LEU A 31 66.11 33.97 -22.22
C LEU A 31 66.58 32.51 -22.14
N LEU A 32 65.81 31.58 -22.73
CA LEU A 32 66.16 30.16 -22.78
C LEU A 32 67.34 29.90 -23.73
N ALA A 33 67.44 30.66 -24.82
CA ALA A 33 68.59 30.61 -25.73
C ALA A 33 69.86 31.17 -25.08
N ASP A 34 69.76 32.29 -24.36
CA ASP A 34 70.88 32.88 -23.58
C ASP A 34 71.38 31.89 -22.51
N GLY A 35 70.45 31.15 -21.89
CA GLY A 35 70.76 30.07 -20.95
C GLY A 35 71.30 28.78 -21.59
N ARG A 36 71.51 28.75 -22.91
CA ARG A 36 71.94 27.57 -23.71
C ARG A 36 71.01 26.36 -23.58
N LEU A 37 69.74 26.58 -23.27
CA LEU A 37 68.72 25.53 -23.24
C LEU A 37 68.10 25.30 -24.63
N LEU A 38 68.03 26.37 -25.43
CA LEU A 38 67.59 26.35 -26.82
C LEU A 38 68.72 26.83 -27.75
N ALA A 39 68.83 26.23 -28.93
CA ALA A 39 69.60 26.73 -30.04
C ALA A 39 68.64 27.37 -31.05
N ILE A 40 68.93 28.60 -31.47
CA ILE A 40 68.17 29.28 -32.51
C ILE A 40 69.04 29.32 -33.76
N GLU A 41 68.69 28.51 -34.75
CA GLU A 41 69.32 28.54 -36.06
C GLU A 41 68.55 29.50 -36.96
N ARG A 42 69.21 30.57 -37.41
CA ARG A 42 68.60 31.51 -38.36
C ARG A 42 68.64 30.89 -39.76
N GLY A 43 67.56 30.21 -40.14
CA GLY A 43 67.36 29.75 -41.50
C GLY A 43 67.25 30.91 -42.48
N SER A 44 67.85 30.76 -43.67
CA SER A 44 67.85 31.73 -44.77
C SER A 44 66.52 31.80 -45.53
N ASP A 45 65.51 31.03 -45.13
CA ASP A 45 64.22 30.93 -45.82
C ASP A 45 63.09 31.71 -45.13
N ARG A 46 62.02 32.00 -45.88
CA ARG A 46 60.84 32.78 -45.45
C ARG A 46 60.09 32.24 -44.22
N ALA A 47 60.48 31.10 -43.68
CA ALA A 47 59.84 30.42 -42.54
C ALA A 47 60.33 30.91 -41.15
N GLY A 48 61.32 31.80 -41.10
CA GLY A 48 61.86 32.28 -39.83
C GLY A 48 62.82 31.28 -39.17
N GLY A 49 63.52 31.73 -38.12
CA GLY A 49 64.53 30.92 -37.43
C GLY A 49 63.95 29.65 -36.80
N THR A 50 64.71 28.57 -36.85
CA THR A 50 64.38 27.28 -36.26
C THR A 50 64.90 27.24 -34.82
N VAL A 51 64.08 26.76 -33.88
CA VAL A 51 64.40 26.63 -32.47
C VAL A 51 64.51 25.14 -32.14
N GLU A 52 65.65 24.73 -31.61
CA GLU A 52 65.95 23.34 -31.22
C GLU A 52 66.36 23.25 -29.75
N ILE A 53 66.02 22.14 -29.09
CA ILE A 53 66.52 21.85 -27.74
C ILE A 53 67.96 21.34 -27.82
N VAL A 54 68.87 21.99 -27.09
CA VAL A 54 70.33 21.72 -27.20
C VAL A 54 70.73 20.38 -26.59
N HIS A 55 70.05 19.97 -25.51
CA HIS A 55 70.41 18.80 -24.72
C HIS A 55 69.19 17.98 -24.33
N GLU A 56 69.15 16.71 -24.75
CA GLU A 56 68.16 15.71 -24.32
C GLU A 56 68.09 15.59 -22.78
N SER A 57 69.23 15.80 -22.11
CA SER A 57 69.30 15.78 -20.64
C SER A 57 68.42 16.83 -19.95
N LEU A 58 67.97 17.87 -20.67
CA LEU A 58 67.02 18.85 -20.13
C LEU A 58 65.64 18.21 -19.92
N ILE A 59 65.18 17.39 -20.87
CA ILE A 59 63.89 16.69 -20.79
C ILE A 59 63.96 15.65 -19.67
N GLU A 60 65.08 14.92 -19.55
CA GLU A 60 65.27 13.93 -18.48
C GLU A 60 65.27 14.54 -17.07
N ARG A 61 65.92 15.70 -16.89
CA ARG A 61 66.11 16.34 -15.58
C ARG A 61 64.99 17.30 -15.20
N TRP A 62 64.03 17.56 -16.10
CA TRP A 62 62.86 18.37 -15.84
C TRP A 62 61.57 17.52 -15.92
N PRO A 63 61.19 16.83 -14.83
CA PRO A 63 60.04 15.91 -14.84
C PRO A 63 58.73 16.54 -15.31
N THR A 64 58.53 17.83 -15.03
CA THR A 64 57.34 18.58 -15.49
C THR A 64 57.30 18.72 -17.01
N LEU A 65 58.43 19.05 -17.64
CA LEU A 65 58.52 19.18 -19.10
C LEU A 65 58.31 17.82 -19.77
N LYS A 66 58.97 16.78 -19.24
CA LYS A 66 58.76 15.40 -19.71
C LYS A 66 57.29 15.00 -19.65
N ARG A 67 56.62 15.24 -18.52
CA ARG A 67 55.19 14.95 -18.38
C ARG A 67 54.34 15.70 -19.41
N TRP A 68 54.61 16.96 -19.68
CA TRP A 68 53.88 17.72 -20.70
C TRP A 68 54.13 17.20 -22.12
N LEU A 69 55.35 16.74 -22.40
CA LEU A 69 55.69 16.13 -23.69
C LEU A 69 55.00 14.77 -23.85
N ASP A 70 55.03 13.92 -22.83
CA ASP A 70 54.35 12.62 -22.80
C ASP A 70 52.82 12.81 -22.96
N GLU A 71 52.22 13.76 -22.23
CA GLU A 71 50.79 14.13 -22.37
C GLU A 71 50.48 14.64 -23.79
N SER A 72 51.41 15.36 -24.42
CA SER A 72 51.26 15.86 -25.79
C SER A 72 51.41 14.74 -26.83
N GLU A 73 52.24 13.74 -26.59
CA GLU A 73 52.42 12.59 -27.47
C GLU A 73 51.18 11.68 -27.46
N GLU A 74 50.63 11.38 -26.27
CA GLU A 74 49.37 10.63 -26.14
C GLU A 74 48.23 11.35 -26.89
N ASP A 75 48.11 12.66 -26.71
CA ASP A 75 47.11 13.47 -27.39
C ASP A 75 47.37 13.54 -28.92
N ALA A 76 48.62 13.56 -29.37
CA ALA A 76 48.97 13.52 -30.80
C ALA A 76 48.57 12.18 -31.45
N VAL A 77 48.88 11.06 -30.78
CA VAL A 77 48.47 9.73 -31.24
C VAL A 77 46.94 9.62 -31.29
N PHE A 78 46.24 10.16 -30.29
CA PHE A 78 44.79 10.18 -30.30
C PHE A 78 44.23 11.05 -31.42
N LEU A 79 44.81 12.23 -31.65
CA LEU A 79 44.41 13.16 -32.71
C LEU A 79 44.60 12.52 -34.10
N ASP A 80 45.67 11.77 -34.32
CA ASP A 80 45.87 11.06 -35.59
C ASP A 80 44.86 9.93 -35.81
N ARG A 81 44.51 9.19 -34.75
CA ARG A 81 43.40 8.23 -34.80
C ARG A 81 42.07 8.93 -35.08
N LEU A 82 41.83 10.08 -34.45
CA LEU A 82 40.62 10.89 -34.65
C LEU A 82 40.52 11.37 -36.09
N ARG A 83 41.62 11.88 -36.65
CA ARG A 83 41.72 12.30 -38.06
C ARG A 83 41.42 11.16 -39.01
N ALA A 84 42.00 9.98 -38.79
CA ALA A 84 41.75 8.81 -39.62
C ALA A 84 40.29 8.38 -39.57
N ALA A 85 39.70 8.31 -38.37
CA ALA A 85 38.29 7.94 -38.18
C ALA A 85 37.34 8.97 -38.78
N ALA A 86 37.61 10.27 -38.60
CA ALA A 86 36.81 11.35 -39.15
C ALA A 86 36.83 11.35 -40.69
N ARG A 87 37.98 11.06 -41.31
CA ARG A 87 38.06 10.87 -42.77
C ARG A 87 37.21 9.71 -43.25
N LEU A 88 37.29 8.56 -42.58
CA LEU A 88 36.52 7.38 -42.96
C LEU A 88 35.01 7.62 -42.80
N TRP A 89 34.60 8.22 -41.68
CA TRP A 89 33.21 8.58 -41.41
C TRP A 89 32.65 9.55 -42.45
N ASP A 90 33.39 10.60 -42.80
CA ASP A 90 32.97 11.59 -43.79
C ASP A 90 32.86 10.95 -45.19
N SER A 91 33.82 10.09 -45.58
CA SER A 91 33.77 9.32 -46.83
C SER A 91 32.62 8.30 -46.88
N SER A 92 32.16 7.84 -45.71
CA SER A 92 31.05 6.90 -45.57
C SER A 92 29.69 7.61 -45.45
N HIS A 93 29.57 8.85 -45.95
CA HIS A 93 28.37 9.67 -45.84
C HIS A 93 27.87 9.82 -44.39
N ARG A 94 28.80 9.89 -43.43
CA ARG A 94 28.54 10.10 -42.01
C ARG A 94 27.72 8.99 -41.35
N ALA A 95 27.91 7.75 -41.78
CA ALA A 95 27.22 6.59 -41.24
C ALA A 95 27.46 6.41 -39.72
N ALA A 96 26.38 6.11 -38.97
CA ALA A 96 26.39 6.08 -37.50
C ALA A 96 27.10 4.85 -36.90
N ASP A 97 27.35 3.82 -37.71
CA ASP A 97 28.12 2.62 -37.38
C ASP A 97 29.64 2.89 -37.31
N MET A 98 30.14 3.87 -38.07
CA MET A 98 31.53 4.32 -38.05
C MET A 98 31.90 5.17 -36.82
N LEU A 99 30.89 5.63 -36.06
CA LEU A 99 31.12 6.40 -34.84
C LEU A 99 31.70 5.52 -33.73
N TRP A 100 32.70 6.04 -33.03
CA TRP A 100 33.28 5.37 -31.87
C TRP A 100 32.25 5.14 -30.74
N ARG A 101 32.38 4.00 -30.07
CA ARG A 101 31.46 3.55 -29.01
C ARG A 101 32.21 2.95 -27.83
N GLY A 102 31.57 2.89 -26.68
CA GLY A 102 32.12 2.26 -25.48
C GLY A 102 33.34 3.00 -24.95
N LYS A 103 34.43 2.28 -24.65
CA LYS A 103 35.64 2.83 -24.01
C LYS A 103 36.27 3.96 -24.83
N VAL A 104 36.32 3.83 -26.16
CA VAL A 104 36.92 4.84 -27.05
C VAL A 104 36.13 6.15 -27.04
N ALA A 105 34.81 6.08 -26.88
CA ALA A 105 33.98 7.29 -26.76
C ALA A 105 34.19 8.01 -25.41
N GLU A 106 34.49 7.28 -24.33
CA GLU A 106 34.87 7.89 -23.05
C GLU A 106 36.28 8.50 -23.10
N GLU A 107 37.21 7.85 -23.77
CA GLU A 107 38.54 8.40 -24.04
C GLU A 107 38.45 9.69 -24.86
N ALA A 108 37.60 9.70 -25.90
CA ALA A 108 37.29 10.90 -26.70
C ALA A 108 36.70 12.04 -25.85
N ARG A 109 35.90 11.71 -24.81
CA ARG A 109 35.39 12.71 -23.85
C ARG A 109 36.52 13.30 -23.01
N GLY A 110 37.45 12.46 -22.56
CA GLY A 110 38.67 12.89 -21.86
C GLY A 110 39.53 13.80 -22.72
N PHE A 111 39.82 13.35 -23.95
CA PHE A 111 40.56 14.11 -24.95
C PHE A 111 39.93 15.48 -25.20
N ARG A 112 38.62 15.56 -25.46
CA ARG A 112 37.92 16.85 -25.67
C ARG A 112 38.01 17.82 -24.49
N ARG A 113 38.18 17.32 -23.26
CA ARG A 113 38.37 18.17 -22.07
C ARG A 113 39.80 18.68 -21.92
N ARG A 114 40.79 17.90 -22.39
CA ARG A 114 42.22 18.26 -22.32
C ARG A 114 42.65 19.12 -23.51
N TYR A 115 42.19 18.78 -24.70
CA TYR A 115 42.57 19.45 -25.94
C TYR A 115 41.85 20.80 -26.08
N ARG A 116 42.61 21.90 -25.95
CA ARG A 116 42.11 23.28 -26.07
C ARG A 116 42.49 23.99 -27.37
N ARG A 117 43.23 23.33 -28.25
CA ARG A 117 43.63 23.92 -29.54
C ARG A 117 42.48 23.86 -30.55
N GLU A 118 42.56 24.73 -31.56
CA GLU A 118 41.63 24.67 -32.68
C GLU A 118 41.80 23.37 -33.45
N MET A 119 40.68 22.79 -33.87
CA MET A 119 40.63 21.52 -34.57
C MET A 119 39.83 21.70 -35.87
N PRO A 120 40.28 21.11 -37.00
CA PRO A 120 39.54 21.14 -38.25
C PRO A 120 38.08 20.74 -38.09
N GLU A 121 37.20 21.39 -38.86
CA GLU A 121 35.75 21.25 -38.72
C GLU A 121 35.28 19.79 -38.80
N ARG A 122 35.87 19.00 -39.72
CA ARG A 122 35.54 17.57 -39.89
C ARG A 122 35.76 16.76 -38.62
N GLU A 123 36.93 16.92 -38.00
CA GLU A 123 37.31 16.22 -36.76
C GLU A 123 36.41 16.66 -35.61
N ARG A 124 36.08 17.97 -35.56
CA ARG A 124 35.18 18.54 -34.55
C ARG A 124 33.78 17.93 -34.65
N LEU A 125 33.23 17.86 -35.86
CA LEU A 125 31.90 17.28 -36.12
C LEU A 125 31.86 15.79 -35.79
N PHE A 126 32.88 15.03 -36.19
CA PHE A 126 32.96 13.60 -35.84
C PHE A 126 32.99 13.40 -34.32
N LEU A 127 33.83 14.16 -33.62
CA LEU A 127 33.97 14.08 -32.17
C LEU A 127 32.68 14.48 -31.44
N GLU A 128 31.97 15.49 -31.95
CA GLU A 128 30.66 15.90 -31.43
C GLU A 128 29.63 14.79 -31.55
N GLU A 129 29.56 14.15 -32.71
CA GLU A 129 28.59 13.10 -32.98
C GLU A 129 28.85 11.81 -32.19
N VAL A 130 30.14 11.45 -32.02
CA VAL A 130 30.56 10.37 -31.11
C VAL A 130 30.06 10.63 -29.68
N LEU A 131 30.21 11.87 -29.21
CA LEU A 131 29.87 12.23 -27.83
C LEU A 131 28.37 12.38 -27.61
N ARG A 132 27.63 12.84 -28.62
CA ARG A 132 26.16 12.84 -28.65
C ARG A 132 25.62 11.41 -28.52
N LEU A 133 26.14 10.49 -29.32
CA LEU A 133 25.75 9.08 -29.28
C LEU A 133 26.04 8.43 -27.91
N ALA A 134 27.18 8.75 -27.31
CA ALA A 134 27.54 8.25 -25.98
C ALA A 134 26.61 8.78 -24.87
N ASP A 135 26.28 10.07 -24.91
CA ASP A 135 25.40 10.71 -23.93
C ASP A 135 23.97 10.14 -23.96
N ASP A 136 23.42 9.88 -25.15
CA ASP A 136 22.07 9.32 -25.29
C ASP A 136 21.93 7.95 -24.63
N LYS A 137 22.95 7.09 -24.78
CA LYS A 137 22.96 5.76 -24.16
C LYS A 137 23.06 5.85 -22.64
N GLN A 138 23.89 6.77 -22.14
CA GLN A 138 24.06 7.00 -20.71
C GLN A 138 22.77 7.55 -20.06
N ARG A 139 22.10 8.50 -20.73
CA ARG A 139 20.82 9.06 -20.28
C ARG A 139 19.73 8.01 -20.21
N ARG A 140 19.59 7.14 -21.22
CA ARG A 140 18.64 6.02 -21.22
C ARG A 140 18.90 5.08 -20.04
N ARG A 141 20.15 4.68 -19.83
CA ARG A 141 20.52 3.79 -18.72
C ARG A 141 20.20 4.41 -17.37
N ARG A 142 20.52 5.70 -17.18
CA ARG A 142 20.16 6.44 -15.95
C ARG A 142 18.66 6.46 -15.73
N ARG A 143 17.86 6.79 -16.75
CA ARG A 143 16.39 6.80 -16.65
C ARG A 143 15.82 5.43 -16.26
N LEU A 144 16.35 4.34 -16.83
CA LEU A 144 15.93 2.98 -16.46
C LEU A 144 16.28 2.66 -15.01
N VAL A 145 17.51 2.96 -14.58
CA VAL A 145 17.94 2.72 -13.19
C VAL A 145 17.11 3.55 -12.21
N THR A 146 16.91 4.84 -12.49
CA THR A 146 16.06 5.71 -11.66
C THR A 146 14.61 5.22 -11.63
N GLY A 147 14.08 4.73 -12.76
CA GLY A 147 12.73 4.14 -12.83
C GLY A 147 12.61 2.88 -11.98
N VAL A 148 13.60 1.98 -12.03
CA VAL A 148 13.64 0.76 -11.19
C VAL A 148 13.72 1.12 -9.71
N ILE A 149 14.59 2.06 -9.33
CA ILE A 149 14.71 2.52 -7.94
C ILE A 149 13.38 3.12 -7.45
N ALA A 150 12.75 3.98 -8.26
CA ALA A 150 11.46 4.58 -7.91
C ALA A 150 10.35 3.51 -7.74
N ALA A 151 10.32 2.51 -8.61
CA ALA A 151 9.38 1.39 -8.51
C ALA A 151 9.59 0.55 -7.24
N LEU A 152 10.85 0.26 -6.88
CA LEU A 152 11.19 -0.45 -5.64
C LEU A 152 10.77 0.33 -4.39
N LEU A 153 10.99 1.66 -4.38
CA LEU A 153 10.56 2.52 -3.27
C LEU A 153 9.03 2.55 -3.15
N LEU A 154 8.31 2.64 -4.26
CA LEU A 154 6.83 2.56 -4.29
C LEU A 154 6.31 1.22 -3.73
N LEU A 155 6.96 0.11 -4.09
CA LEU A 155 6.65 -1.23 -3.56
C LEU A 155 6.87 -1.30 -2.05
N MET A 156 7.96 -0.72 -1.54
CA MET A 156 8.30 -0.71 -0.12
C MET A 156 7.27 0.09 0.71
N VAL A 157 6.84 1.25 0.19
CA VAL A 157 5.78 2.08 0.80
C VAL A 157 4.42 1.36 0.74
N SER A 158 4.11 0.70 -0.37
CA SER A 158 2.86 -0.06 -0.51
C SER A 158 2.82 -1.28 0.42
N GLY A 159 3.94 -1.98 0.59
CA GLY A 159 4.05 -3.12 1.51
C GLY A 159 3.83 -2.72 2.97
N THR A 160 4.39 -1.58 3.39
CA THR A 160 4.17 -1.06 4.76
C THR A 160 2.73 -0.57 4.98
N GLY A 161 2.08 -0.01 3.96
CA GLY A 161 0.66 0.32 3.99
C GLY A 161 -0.25 -0.93 4.13
N PHE A 162 0.07 -2.00 3.41
CA PHE A 162 -0.70 -3.25 3.43
C PHE A 162 -0.61 -3.98 4.78
N VAL A 163 0.59 -4.02 5.39
CA VAL A 163 0.78 -4.60 6.73
C VAL A 163 0.00 -3.81 7.80
N LYS A 164 -0.05 -2.48 7.68
CA LYS A 164 -0.78 -1.64 8.65
C LYS A 164 -2.31 -1.79 8.53
N ALA A 165 -2.82 -1.94 7.30
CA ALA A 165 -4.24 -2.17 7.05
C ALA A 165 -4.72 -3.56 7.53
N THR A 166 -3.88 -4.59 7.40
CA THR A 166 -4.22 -5.95 7.87
C THR A 166 -4.12 -6.09 9.39
N HIS A 167 -3.27 -5.30 10.07
CA HIS A 167 -3.17 -5.31 11.53
C HIS A 167 -4.33 -4.54 12.24
N GLN A 168 -4.97 -3.59 11.56
CA GLN A 168 -6.16 -2.90 12.09
C GLN A 168 -7.40 -3.81 12.13
N ASN A 169 -7.48 -4.83 11.27
CA ASN A 169 -8.59 -5.77 11.24
C ASN A 169 -8.65 -6.67 12.51
N TRP A 170 -7.55 -6.80 13.25
CA TRP A 170 -7.50 -7.61 14.48
C TRP A 170 -8.21 -6.96 15.67
N LEU A 171 -8.47 -5.64 15.62
CA LEU A 171 -9.13 -4.90 16.70
C LEU A 171 -10.66 -5.03 16.67
N ILE A 172 -11.26 -5.46 15.54
CA ILE A 172 -12.72 -5.60 15.42
C ILE A 172 -13.20 -6.94 15.98
N MET A 173 -12.37 -8.00 15.94
CA MET A 173 -12.76 -9.32 16.44
C MET A 173 -12.88 -9.43 17.97
N GLY A 174 -12.22 -8.55 18.74
CA GLY A 174 -12.20 -8.61 20.20
C GLY A 174 -13.50 -8.18 20.90
N GLN A 175 -14.36 -7.39 20.23
CA GLN A 175 -15.63 -6.93 20.81
C GLN A 175 -16.76 -7.96 20.73
N ASN A 176 -16.55 -9.06 20.00
CA ASN A 176 -17.61 -10.02 19.71
C ASN A 176 -17.89 -10.97 20.89
N GLU A 177 -16.93 -11.23 21.77
CA GLU A 177 -17.15 -12.13 22.90
C GLU A 177 -18.21 -11.61 23.87
N ASP A 178 -18.19 -10.31 24.18
CA ASP A 178 -19.16 -9.71 25.08
C ASP A 178 -20.54 -9.64 24.44
N MET A 179 -20.62 -9.41 23.13
CA MET A 179 -21.88 -9.42 22.40
C MET A 179 -22.51 -10.82 22.35
N TRP A 180 -21.72 -11.87 22.14
CA TRP A 180 -22.22 -13.25 22.17
C TRP A 180 -22.69 -13.66 23.58
N ARG A 181 -22.01 -13.23 24.65
CA ARG A 181 -22.46 -13.44 26.04
C ARG A 181 -23.76 -12.69 26.34
N ALA A 182 -23.91 -11.47 25.84
CA ALA A 182 -25.12 -10.67 26.01
C ALA A 182 -26.32 -11.30 25.29
N ILE A 183 -26.13 -11.84 24.08
CA ILE A 183 -27.19 -12.52 23.33
C ILE A 183 -27.58 -13.85 24.00
N ALA A 184 -26.61 -14.64 24.46
CA ALA A 184 -26.87 -15.91 25.14
C ALA A 184 -27.66 -15.73 26.45
N SER A 185 -27.23 -14.80 27.31
CA SER A 185 -27.94 -14.50 28.56
C SER A 185 -29.32 -13.89 28.32
N ALA A 186 -29.48 -13.06 27.29
CA ALA A 186 -30.80 -12.53 26.91
C ALA A 186 -31.75 -13.62 26.39
N ALA A 187 -31.23 -14.62 25.66
CA ALA A 187 -32.03 -15.74 25.17
C ALA A 187 -32.50 -16.64 26.33
N GLU A 188 -31.61 -16.95 27.27
CA GLU A 188 -31.95 -17.71 28.48
C GLU A 188 -33.01 -16.99 29.32
N ALA A 189 -32.82 -15.70 29.57
CA ALA A 189 -33.76 -14.87 30.33
C ALA A 189 -35.16 -14.82 29.69
N ARG A 190 -35.24 -14.68 28.35
CA ARG A 190 -36.52 -14.72 27.63
C ARG A 190 -37.21 -16.07 27.77
N SER A 191 -36.46 -17.16 27.62
CA SER A 191 -37.03 -18.51 27.74
C SER A 191 -37.54 -18.82 29.15
N ALA A 192 -36.87 -18.31 30.18
CA ALA A 192 -37.28 -18.45 31.57
C ALA A 192 -38.55 -17.64 31.86
N ALA A 193 -38.63 -16.40 31.36
CA ALA A 193 -39.81 -15.56 31.48
C ALA A 193 -41.03 -16.17 30.77
N ASP A 194 -40.86 -16.72 29.57
CA ASP A 194 -41.92 -17.38 28.82
C ASP A 194 -42.45 -18.64 29.54
N LYS A 195 -41.55 -19.43 30.15
CA LYS A 195 -41.96 -20.59 30.96
C LYS A 195 -42.78 -20.16 32.17
N ALA A 196 -42.29 -19.17 32.94
CA ALA A 196 -43.00 -18.66 34.11
C ALA A 196 -44.40 -18.09 33.74
N ARG A 197 -44.50 -17.43 32.59
CA ARG A 197 -45.78 -16.92 32.08
C ARG A 197 -46.74 -18.06 31.70
N ARG A 198 -46.26 -19.11 31.06
CA ARG A 198 -47.12 -20.28 30.74
C ARG A 198 -47.61 -21.00 31.98
N GLU A 199 -46.76 -21.11 33.00
CA GLU A 199 -47.15 -21.71 34.28
C GLU A 199 -48.21 -20.90 35.00
N SER A 200 -48.10 -19.56 35.02
CA SER A 200 -49.13 -18.71 35.63
C SER A 200 -50.44 -18.72 34.83
N GLU A 201 -50.38 -18.70 33.49
CA GLU A 201 -51.56 -18.85 32.63
C GLU A 201 -52.25 -20.20 32.86
N ALA A 202 -51.49 -21.30 32.98
CA ALA A 202 -52.04 -22.60 33.31
C ALA A 202 -52.70 -22.65 34.70
N GLN A 203 -52.11 -21.97 35.70
CA GLN A 203 -52.70 -21.86 37.03
C GLN A 203 -54.00 -21.05 37.02
N LEU A 204 -54.08 -19.99 36.22
CA LEU A 204 -55.31 -19.20 36.08
C LEU A 204 -56.42 -20.00 35.41
N VAL A 205 -56.11 -20.73 34.33
CA VAL A 205 -57.08 -21.62 33.67
C VAL A 205 -57.58 -22.70 34.63
N LEU A 206 -56.68 -23.30 35.40
CA LEU A 206 -57.08 -24.29 36.41
C LEU A 206 -57.97 -23.67 37.49
N ALA A 207 -57.63 -22.47 37.98
CA ALA A 207 -58.45 -21.77 38.97
C ALA A 207 -59.84 -21.42 38.42
N GLU A 208 -59.94 -21.01 37.16
CA GLU A 208 -61.22 -20.74 36.50
C GLU A 208 -62.08 -22.00 36.36
N LEU A 209 -61.48 -23.13 35.97
CA LEU A 209 -62.19 -24.42 35.92
C LEU A 209 -62.71 -24.83 37.30
N MET A 210 -61.88 -24.69 38.34
CA MET A 210 -62.29 -25.03 39.72
C MET A 210 -63.45 -24.15 40.22
N LEU A 211 -63.47 -22.86 39.84
CA LEU A 211 -64.59 -21.98 40.17
C LEU A 211 -65.86 -22.40 39.44
N ARG A 212 -65.75 -22.79 38.17
CA ARG A 212 -66.89 -23.24 37.37
C ARG A 212 -67.48 -24.53 37.93
N ASP A 213 -66.65 -25.53 38.22
CA ASP A 213 -67.10 -26.79 38.82
C ASP A 213 -67.77 -26.55 40.18
N ALA A 214 -67.22 -25.64 40.99
CA ALA A 214 -67.83 -25.27 42.27
C ALA A 214 -69.19 -24.57 42.13
N VAL A 215 -69.42 -23.80 41.06
CA VAL A 215 -70.73 -23.21 40.76
C VAL A 215 -71.72 -24.29 40.32
N GLU A 216 -71.31 -25.19 39.41
CA GLU A 216 -72.15 -26.30 38.95
C GLU A 216 -72.56 -27.23 40.11
N ASP A 217 -71.65 -27.51 41.05
CA ASP A 217 -71.94 -28.32 42.23
C ASP A 217 -72.93 -27.62 43.19
N ARG A 218 -72.84 -26.29 43.34
CA ARG A 218 -73.82 -25.51 44.11
C ARG A 218 -75.20 -25.55 43.46
N GLU A 219 -75.29 -25.36 42.15
CA GLU A 219 -76.56 -25.42 41.42
C GLU A 219 -77.21 -26.82 41.54
N ARG A 220 -76.42 -27.89 41.44
CA ARG A 220 -76.90 -29.26 41.66
C ARG A 220 -77.47 -29.44 43.07
N ALA A 221 -76.76 -28.95 44.10
CA ALA A 221 -77.22 -29.02 45.48
C ALA A 221 -78.51 -28.20 45.73
N GLU A 222 -78.65 -27.02 45.10
CA GLU A 222 -79.87 -26.22 45.17
C GLU A 222 -81.06 -26.93 44.52
N VAL A 223 -80.88 -27.51 43.33
CA VAL A 223 -81.93 -28.28 42.64
C VAL A 223 -82.35 -29.50 43.45
N GLU A 224 -81.40 -30.21 44.07
CA GLU A 224 -81.71 -31.33 44.98
C GLU A 224 -82.47 -30.87 46.23
N ALA A 225 -82.10 -29.72 46.80
CA ALA A 225 -82.79 -29.14 47.94
C ALA A 225 -84.23 -28.71 47.59
N GLU A 226 -84.46 -28.07 46.44
CA GLU A 226 -85.81 -27.71 45.98
C GLU A 226 -86.67 -28.95 45.74
N ARG A 227 -86.12 -29.98 45.10
CA ARG A 227 -86.83 -31.27 44.91
C ARG A 227 -87.20 -31.90 46.25
N ALA A 228 -86.28 -31.90 47.21
CA ALA A 228 -86.55 -32.41 48.56
C ALA A 228 -87.63 -31.58 49.28
N GLN A 229 -87.63 -30.26 49.12
CA GLN A 229 -88.67 -29.38 49.68
C GLN A 229 -90.05 -29.65 49.06
N LEU A 230 -90.13 -29.78 47.73
CA LEU A 230 -91.38 -30.09 47.04
C LEU A 230 -91.94 -31.44 47.50
N ALA A 231 -91.08 -32.47 47.58
CA ALA A 231 -91.46 -33.78 48.10
C ALA A 231 -92.00 -33.70 49.55
N ALA A 232 -91.38 -32.88 50.41
CA ALA A 232 -91.85 -32.66 51.78
C ALA A 232 -93.21 -31.95 51.83
N ILE A 233 -93.44 -30.96 50.97
CA ILE A 233 -94.74 -30.27 50.85
C ILE A 233 -95.83 -31.24 50.38
N GLU A 234 -95.54 -32.07 49.38
CA GLU A 234 -96.48 -33.08 48.88
C GLU A 234 -96.80 -34.12 49.94
N ALA A 235 -95.80 -34.61 50.68
CA ALA A 235 -95.99 -35.51 51.81
C ALA A 235 -96.92 -34.89 52.87
N ARG A 236 -96.71 -33.62 53.23
CA ARG A 236 -97.55 -32.91 54.20
C ARG A 236 -98.97 -32.68 53.70
N LYS A 237 -99.16 -32.39 52.41
CA LYS A 237 -100.49 -32.32 51.78
C LYS A 237 -101.19 -33.68 51.82
N ALA A 238 -100.47 -34.77 51.57
CA ALA A 238 -100.99 -36.13 51.65
C ALA A 238 -101.43 -36.49 53.08
N GLU A 239 -100.65 -36.12 54.11
CA GLU A 239 -101.03 -36.29 55.52
C GLU A 239 -102.30 -35.51 55.89
N VAL A 240 -102.41 -34.25 55.47
CA VAL A 240 -103.60 -33.43 55.74
C VAL A 240 -104.83 -34.01 55.03
N LYS A 241 -104.68 -34.47 53.79
CA LYS A 241 -105.76 -35.14 53.05
C LYS A 241 -106.20 -36.44 53.75
N ALA A 242 -105.24 -37.25 54.22
CA ALA A 242 -105.52 -38.46 54.99
C ALA A 242 -106.26 -38.14 56.30
N ARG A 243 -105.85 -37.11 57.04
CA ARG A 243 -106.57 -36.64 58.25
C ARG A 243 -108.00 -36.23 57.94
N LYS A 244 -108.25 -35.48 56.86
CA LYS A 244 -109.61 -35.09 56.46
C LYS A 244 -110.50 -36.28 56.12
N VAL A 245 -109.97 -37.28 55.42
CA VAL A 245 -110.71 -38.52 55.11
C VAL A 245 -111.07 -39.29 56.38
N VAL A 246 -110.13 -39.39 57.33
CA VAL A 246 -110.38 -40.01 58.64
C VAL A 246 -111.43 -39.23 59.44
N GLU A 247 -111.39 -37.90 59.39
CA GLU A 247 -112.36 -37.03 60.09
C GLU A 247 -113.75 -37.08 59.46
N GLU A 248 -113.86 -37.11 58.12
CA GLU A 248 -115.14 -37.34 57.42
C GLU A 248 -115.70 -38.73 57.71
N ALA A 249 -114.87 -39.77 57.76
CA ALA A 249 -115.28 -41.10 58.18
C ALA A 249 -115.77 -41.10 59.64
N ALA A 250 -115.13 -40.33 60.53
CA ALA A 250 -115.56 -40.15 61.91
C ALA A 250 -116.87 -39.35 62.05
N ARG A 251 -117.10 -38.32 61.21
CA ARG A 251 -118.38 -37.58 61.13
C ARG A 251 -119.51 -38.48 60.63
N ARG A 252 -119.27 -39.29 59.58
CA ARG A 252 -120.25 -40.28 59.10
C ARG A 252 -120.60 -41.32 60.18
N ARG A 253 -119.64 -41.70 61.02
CA ARG A 253 -119.89 -42.57 62.20
C ARG A 253 -120.75 -41.89 63.26
N ARG A 254 -120.47 -40.62 63.60
CA ARG A 254 -121.22 -39.85 64.62
C ARG A 254 -122.67 -39.53 64.22
N MET A 255 -122.98 -39.36 62.94
CA MET A 255 -124.36 -39.17 62.48
C MET A 255 -125.22 -40.44 62.52
N ARG A 256 -124.61 -41.63 62.70
CA ARG A 256 -125.33 -42.92 62.69
C ARG A 256 -125.66 -43.45 64.10
N SER A 257 -125.38 -42.69 65.17
CA SER A 257 -125.68 -43.09 66.55
C SER A 257 -126.21 -41.91 67.38
N GLY A 258 -127.52 -41.69 67.32
CA GLY A 258 -128.31 -41.01 68.36
C GLY A 258 -128.71 -41.97 69.50
N PRO A 259 -129.32 -41.48 70.59
CA PRO A 259 -128.86 -41.70 71.98
C PRO A 259 -129.71 -42.67 72.82
N TYR A 260 -129.09 -43.32 73.82
CA TYR A 260 -129.69 -43.91 75.05
C TYR A 260 -128.56 -43.88 76.13
N GLU A 261 -128.62 -43.04 77.17
CA GLU A 261 -129.24 -43.27 78.51
C GLU A 261 -128.95 -44.66 79.11
N ILE A 262 -128.31 -44.75 80.30
CA ILE A 262 -128.83 -45.16 81.65
C ILE A 262 -127.66 -44.95 82.65
N ALA A 263 -127.71 -44.03 83.63
CA ALA A 263 -128.10 -44.24 85.04
C ALA A 263 -127.82 -45.63 85.65
N THR A 264 -126.99 -45.69 86.71
CA THR A 264 -127.25 -46.42 87.97
C THR A 264 -126.16 -46.13 89.01
N GLU A 265 -126.62 -45.99 90.25
CA GLU A 265 -125.89 -45.75 91.50
C GLU A 265 -124.74 -46.73 91.78
N ARG A 266 -123.59 -46.20 92.26
CA ARG A 266 -123.23 -46.18 93.69
C ARG A 266 -122.04 -45.25 93.94
#